data_AF-A0A7Y3A7L6-F1
#
_entry.id   AF-A0A7Y3A7L6-F1
#
_cell.length_a   1.000
_cell.length_b   1.000
_cell.length_c   1.000
_cell.angle_alpha   90.00
_cell.angle_beta   90.00
_cell.angle_gamma   90.00
#
_symmetry.space_group_name_H-M   'P 1'
#
loop_
_entity.id
_entity.type
_entity.pdbx_description
1 polymer ?
#
loop_
_entity_poly.entity_id
_entity_poly.type
_entity_poly.pdbx_seq_one_letter_code
_entity_poly.pdbx_strand_id
1 'polypeptide(L)'
;MFLLSIYFLGYYVSQDQFYFILSAYTIAFAIYILFLLQGSKHDYHWLPFLVLAMLARGMLFFSFPALSDDVYRFIWDGEMIHHGIHPLSYTPEYVLSNIIQDNEYLNILYELMNSQVYYTVYPPVHQLCFYLAAFGDHNSPEQSAMVLRV
;
A
#
# COMPACT_ATOMS: atom_id res chain seq x y z
N MET A 1 -19.60 -10.79 8.24
CA MET A 1 -18.95 -9.88 9.21
C MET A 1 -17.44 -9.80 8.98
N PHE A 2 -16.69 -10.90 8.96
CA PHE A 2 -15.24 -10.87 8.64
C PHE A 2 -14.91 -10.16 7.31
N LEU A 3 -15.51 -10.60 6.19
CA LEU A 3 -15.31 -9.95 4.89
C LEU A 3 -15.80 -8.50 4.85
N LEU A 4 -16.85 -8.17 5.60
CA LEU A 4 -17.38 -6.82 5.69
C LEU A 4 -16.40 -5.89 6.41
N SER A 5 -15.74 -6.35 7.48
CA SER A 5 -14.69 -5.58 8.15
C SER A 5 -13.53 -5.29 7.20
N ILE A 6 -13.09 -6.27 6.42
CA ILE A 6 -12.00 -6.09 5.46
C ILE A 6 -12.43 -5.13 4.32
N TYR A 7 -13.64 -5.29 3.79
CA TYR A 7 -14.17 -4.40 2.76
C TYR A 7 -14.30 -2.95 3.28
N PHE A 8 -14.81 -2.78 4.49
CA PHE A 8 -14.92 -1.47 5.14
C PHE A 8 -13.54 -0.80 5.27
N LEU A 9 -12.55 -1.53 5.81
CA LEU A 9 -11.18 -1.05 5.93
C LEU A 9 -10.55 -0.68 4.59
N GLY A 10 -10.81 -1.46 3.55
CA GLY A 10 -10.19 -1.25 2.24
C GLY A 10 -10.73 -0.03 1.49
N TYR A 11 -11.99 0.32 1.65
CA TYR A 11 -12.67 1.31 0.78
C TYR A 11 -13.11 2.59 1.48
N TYR A 12 -13.24 2.59 2.80
CA TYR A 12 -13.86 3.71 3.53
C TYR A 12 -13.02 4.25 4.67
N VAL A 13 -11.91 3.60 5.01
CA VAL A 13 -11.09 3.96 6.17
C VAL A 13 -9.73 4.47 5.72
N SER A 14 -9.37 5.65 6.22
CA SER A 14 -8.05 6.25 6.06
C SER A 14 -7.17 5.93 7.28
N GLN A 15 -5.85 5.94 7.10
CA GLN A 15 -4.87 5.60 8.14
C GLN A 15 -4.98 6.40 9.46
N ASP A 16 -5.49 7.64 9.42
CA ASP A 16 -5.64 8.52 10.58
C ASP A 16 -6.85 8.15 11.45
N GLN A 17 -7.75 7.30 10.94
CA GLN A 17 -9.00 6.95 11.58
C GLN A 17 -8.85 5.78 12.55
N PHE A 18 -8.03 5.97 13.58
CA PHE A 18 -7.65 4.95 14.56
C PHE A 18 -8.83 4.12 15.10
N TYR A 19 -9.94 4.76 15.48
CA TYR A 19 -11.09 4.05 16.06
C TYR A 19 -11.83 3.15 15.05
N PHE A 20 -11.90 3.55 13.77
CA PHE A 20 -12.47 2.70 12.72
C PHE A 20 -11.56 1.51 12.42
N ILE A 21 -10.25 1.74 12.39
CA ILE A 21 -9.26 0.67 12.21
C ILE A 21 -9.36 -0.34 13.37
N LEU A 22 -9.28 0.14 14.61
CA LEU A 22 -9.31 -0.69 15.81
C LEU A 22 -10.61 -1.49 15.93
N SER A 23 -11.76 -0.85 15.69
CA SER A 23 -13.06 -1.52 15.81
C SER A 23 -13.26 -2.59 14.73
N ALA A 24 -12.97 -2.28 13.45
CA ALA A 24 -13.10 -3.24 12.36
C ALA A 24 -12.13 -4.42 12.52
N TYR A 25 -10.88 -4.15 12.93
CA TYR A 25 -9.91 -5.18 13.31
C TYR A 25 -10.41 -6.06 14.45
N THR A 26 -10.89 -5.45 15.55
CA THR A 26 -11.36 -6.18 16.74
C THR A 26 -12.55 -7.09 16.40
N ILE A 27 -13.50 -6.61 15.58
CA ILE A 27 -14.64 -7.41 15.11
C ILE A 27 -14.14 -8.59 14.28
N ALA A 28 -13.26 -8.37 13.30
CA ALA A 28 -12.72 -9.43 12.47
C ALA A 28 -11.95 -10.48 13.29
N PHE A 29 -11.11 -10.02 14.23
CA PHE A 29 -10.32 -10.86 15.12
C PHE A 29 -11.20 -11.66 16.09
N ALA A 30 -12.22 -11.06 16.68
CA ALA A 30 -13.16 -11.74 17.55
C ALA A 30 -13.92 -12.86 16.81
N ILE A 31 -14.35 -12.61 15.56
CA ILE A 31 -14.99 -13.64 14.71
C ILE A 31 -14.03 -14.80 14.45
N TYR A 32 -12.77 -14.49 14.15
CA TYR A 32 -11.74 -15.52 13.97
C TYR A 32 -11.54 -16.36 15.23
N ILE A 33 -11.45 -15.74 16.41
CA ILE A 33 -11.35 -16.47 17.69
C ILE A 33 -12.60 -17.32 17.95
N LEU A 34 -13.79 -16.77 17.77
CA LEU A 34 -15.05 -17.52 17.94
C LEU A 34 -15.10 -18.74 17.00
N PHE A 35 -14.60 -18.60 15.77
CA PHE A 35 -14.47 -19.71 14.84
C PHE A 35 -13.51 -20.79 15.36
N LEU A 36 -12.33 -20.42 15.88
CA LEU A 36 -11.38 -21.37 16.47
C LEU A 36 -11.94 -22.08 17.72
N LEU A 37 -12.69 -21.36 18.56
CA LEU A 37 -13.26 -21.89 19.80
C LEU A 37 -14.42 -22.87 19.58
N GLN A 38 -15.07 -22.85 18.43
CA GLN A 38 -16.10 -23.85 18.08
C GLN A 38 -15.51 -25.28 17.95
N GLY A 39 -14.19 -25.39 17.86
CA GLY A 39 -13.46 -26.66 17.89
C GLY A 39 -13.62 -27.48 16.60
N SER A 40 -12.54 -28.18 16.23
CA SER A 40 -12.52 -29.12 15.10
C SER A 40 -13.32 -30.39 15.43
N LYS A 41 -14.65 -30.31 15.54
CA LYS A 41 -15.52 -31.50 15.52
C LYS A 41 -15.84 -31.97 14.10
N HIS A 42 -15.35 -31.25 13.10
CA HIS A 42 -15.53 -31.54 11.68
C HIS A 42 -14.18 -31.53 11.00
N ASP A 43 -13.94 -32.53 10.14
CA ASP A 43 -12.88 -32.50 9.14
C ASP A 43 -13.25 -31.44 8.11
N TYR A 44 -12.92 -30.17 8.40
CA TYR A 44 -13.15 -29.10 7.45
C TYR A 44 -12.24 -29.32 6.24
N HIS A 45 -12.84 -29.57 5.08
CA HIS A 45 -12.12 -29.48 3.83
C HIS A 45 -11.46 -28.11 3.70
N TRP A 46 -10.26 -28.04 3.13
CA TRP A 46 -9.52 -26.78 2.98
C TRP A 46 -10.17 -25.80 1.96
N LEU A 47 -11.01 -26.32 1.08
CA LEU A 47 -11.57 -25.58 -0.06
C LEU A 47 -12.38 -24.34 0.32
N PRO A 48 -13.28 -24.35 1.33
CA PRO A 48 -14.01 -23.15 1.74
C PRO A 48 -13.08 -22.04 2.27
N PHE A 49 -11.96 -22.38 2.91
CA PHE A 49 -10.99 -21.39 3.37
C PHE A 49 -10.21 -20.79 2.20
N LEU A 50 -9.85 -21.60 1.19
CA LEU A 50 -9.26 -21.05 -0.02
C LEU A 50 -10.23 -20.08 -0.71
N VAL A 51 -11.50 -20.46 -0.84
CA VAL A 51 -12.53 -19.58 -1.43
C VAL A 51 -12.65 -18.28 -0.62
N LEU A 52 -12.71 -18.37 0.72
CA LEU A 52 -12.75 -17.20 1.59
C LEU A 52 -11.52 -16.29 1.43
N ALA A 53 -10.33 -16.88 1.35
CA ALA A 53 -9.08 -16.14 1.16
C ALA A 53 -9.03 -15.46 -0.22
N MET A 54 -9.45 -16.15 -1.28
CA MET A 54 -9.54 -15.57 -2.62
C MET A 54 -10.56 -14.44 -2.69
N LEU A 55 -11.72 -14.58 -2.04
CA LEU A 55 -12.72 -13.50 -1.95
C LEU A 55 -12.17 -12.30 -1.18
N ALA A 56 -11.50 -12.54 -0.04
CA ALA A 56 -10.90 -11.49 0.76
C ALA A 56 -9.81 -10.72 0.01
N ARG A 57 -8.96 -11.42 -0.76
CA ARG A 57 -7.93 -10.79 -1.61
C ARG A 57 -8.55 -10.10 -2.83
N GLY A 58 -9.47 -10.76 -3.51
CA GLY A 58 -10.09 -10.28 -4.74
C GLY A 58 -10.90 -9.01 -4.54
N MET A 59 -11.67 -8.90 -3.45
CA MET A 59 -12.44 -7.68 -3.17
C MET A 59 -11.55 -6.47 -2.88
N LEU A 60 -10.32 -6.68 -2.40
CA LEU A 60 -9.37 -5.60 -2.18
C LEU A 60 -8.62 -5.19 -3.44
N PHE A 61 -8.75 -5.90 -4.57
CA PHE A 61 -7.97 -5.62 -5.78
C PHE A 61 -8.18 -4.20 -6.34
N PHE A 62 -9.39 -3.65 -6.21
CA PHE A 62 -9.77 -2.33 -6.73
C PHE A 62 -9.81 -1.20 -5.69
N SER A 63 -9.44 -1.46 -4.42
CA SER A 63 -9.33 -0.38 -3.44
C SER A 63 -8.13 0.55 -3.74
N PHE A 64 -7.97 1.62 -2.97
CA PHE A 64 -6.69 2.36 -2.90
C PHE A 64 -5.99 1.98 -1.58
N PRO A 65 -4.65 1.87 -1.49
CA PRO A 65 -3.97 1.52 -0.25
C PRO A 65 -3.97 2.68 0.77
N ALA A 66 -5.15 3.06 1.27
CA ALA A 66 -5.36 4.23 2.13
C ALA A 66 -4.86 4.08 3.59
N LEU A 67 -4.28 2.92 3.93
CA LEU A 67 -3.79 2.63 5.28
C LEU A 67 -2.30 2.94 5.47
N SER A 68 -1.60 3.45 4.44
CA SER A 68 -0.24 3.99 4.52
C SER A 68 0.02 4.99 3.40
N ASP A 69 0.80 6.04 3.67
CA ASP A 69 1.28 7.01 2.66
C ASP A 69 2.57 6.56 1.95
N ASP A 70 3.16 5.42 2.33
CA ASP A 70 4.42 4.95 1.74
C ASP A 70 4.32 4.69 0.24
N VAL A 71 3.09 4.55 -0.28
CA VAL A 71 2.82 4.44 -1.72
C VAL A 71 3.49 5.55 -2.53
N TYR A 72 3.48 6.78 -2.03
CA TYR A 72 4.10 7.91 -2.73
C TYR A 72 5.63 7.84 -2.69
N ARG A 73 6.20 7.30 -1.61
CA ARG A 73 7.65 7.06 -1.52
C ARG A 73 8.10 5.94 -2.44
N PHE A 74 7.28 4.89 -2.60
CA PHE A 74 7.54 3.82 -3.57
C PHE A 74 7.56 4.36 -5.00
N ILE A 75 6.56 5.16 -5.36
CA ILE A 75 6.49 5.75 -6.70
C ILE A 75 7.69 6.68 -6.92
N TRP A 76 7.98 7.55 -5.95
CA TRP A 76 9.15 8.44 -5.99
C TRP A 76 10.46 7.69 -6.24
N ASP A 77 10.70 6.62 -5.49
CA ASP A 77 11.91 5.81 -5.64
C ASP A 77 12.01 5.19 -7.05
N GLY A 78 10.87 4.78 -7.62
CA GLY A 78 10.79 4.35 -9.02
C GLY A 78 11.15 5.46 -10.01
N GLU A 79 10.60 6.66 -9.82
CA GLU A 79 10.93 7.85 -10.62
C GLU A 79 12.42 8.19 -10.58
N MET A 80 13.05 8.09 -9.41
CA MET A 80 14.50 8.34 -9.28
C MET A 80 15.29 7.42 -10.21
N ILE A 81 14.90 6.13 -10.28
CA ILE A 81 15.57 5.15 -11.16
C ILE A 81 15.34 5.52 -12.64
N HIS A 82 14.14 5.95 -13.03
CA HIS A 82 13.85 6.43 -14.40
C HIS A 82 14.68 7.67 -14.77
N HIS A 83 14.97 8.52 -13.79
CA HIS A 83 15.87 9.66 -13.93
C HIS A 83 17.37 9.31 -13.81
N GLY A 84 17.73 8.04 -13.66
CA GLY A 84 19.13 7.60 -13.52
C GLY A 84 19.76 7.92 -12.17
N ILE A 85 18.94 8.28 -11.17
CA ILE A 85 19.33 8.61 -9.80
C ILE A 85 19.13 7.38 -8.93
N HIS A 86 20.16 7.01 -8.16
CA HIS A 86 20.02 5.91 -7.21
C HIS A 86 19.16 6.34 -6.00
N PRO A 87 18.04 5.66 -5.67
CA PRO A 87 17.09 6.14 -4.65
C PRO A 87 17.67 6.31 -3.24
N LEU A 88 18.74 5.58 -2.92
CA LEU A 88 19.43 5.66 -1.62
C LEU A 88 20.39 6.85 -1.51
N SER A 89 20.65 7.58 -2.60
CA SER A 89 21.69 8.61 -2.61
C SER A 89 21.24 9.92 -1.99
N TYR A 90 19.96 10.26 -2.07
CA TYR A 90 19.45 11.59 -1.71
C TYR A 90 18.05 11.52 -1.09
N THR A 91 17.72 12.52 -0.28
CA THR A 91 16.35 12.75 0.19
C THR A 91 15.50 13.38 -0.93
N PRO A 92 14.17 13.20 -0.94
CA PRO A 92 13.28 13.91 -1.85
C PRO A 92 13.49 15.43 -1.85
N GLU A 93 13.63 16.02 -0.66
CA GLU A 93 13.90 17.46 -0.49
C GLU A 93 15.19 17.90 -1.19
N TYR A 94 16.27 17.12 -1.06
CA TYR A 94 17.54 17.43 -1.72
C TYR A 94 17.41 17.37 -3.25
N VAL A 95 16.71 16.35 -3.78
CA VAL A 95 16.51 16.18 -5.21
C VAL A 95 15.75 17.36 -5.80
N LEU A 96 14.62 17.77 -5.20
CA LEU A 96 13.83 18.90 -5.71
C LEU A 96 14.58 20.23 -5.62
N SER A 97 15.40 20.39 -4.60
CA SER A 97 16.15 21.65 -4.40
C SER A 97 17.38 21.75 -5.31
N ASN A 98 18.04 20.64 -5.63
CA ASN A 98 19.39 20.66 -6.23
C ASN A 98 19.56 19.90 -7.54
N ILE A 99 18.71 18.91 -7.85
CA ILE A 99 18.93 18.00 -8.99
C ILE A 99 17.83 18.15 -10.04
N ILE A 100 16.57 17.98 -9.65
CA ILE A 100 15.42 18.04 -10.55
C ILE A 100 14.50 19.17 -10.05
N GLN A 101 14.76 20.37 -10.56
CA GLN A 101 13.94 21.55 -10.29
C GLN A 101 12.72 21.55 -11.25
N ASP A 102 11.61 22.14 -10.79
CA ASP A 102 10.41 22.39 -11.62
C ASP A 102 9.73 21.16 -12.25
N ASN A 103 9.76 19.99 -11.58
CA ASN A 103 8.98 18.82 -12.00
C ASN A 103 7.64 18.75 -11.25
N GLU A 104 6.53 18.99 -11.96
CA GLU A 104 5.18 19.04 -11.39
C GLU A 104 4.77 17.71 -10.72
N TYR A 105 5.03 16.58 -11.38
CA TYR A 105 4.66 15.26 -10.86
C TYR A 105 5.44 14.90 -9.59
N LEU A 106 6.75 15.17 -9.56
CA LEU A 106 7.55 14.97 -8.36
C LEU A 106 7.10 15.89 -7.22
N ASN A 107 6.69 17.13 -7.50
CA ASN A 107 6.13 18.01 -6.47
C ASN A 107 4.83 17.44 -5.88
N ILE A 108 3.94 16.88 -6.71
CA ILE A 108 2.72 16.20 -6.24
C ILE A 108 3.08 15.02 -5.30
N LEU A 109 4.01 14.15 -5.71
CA LEU A 109 4.45 13.04 -4.86
C LEU A 109 5.07 13.52 -3.56
N TYR A 110 5.87 14.60 -3.62
CA TYR A 110 6.52 15.21 -2.47
C TYR A 110 5.51 15.71 -1.46
N GLU A 111 4.48 16.43 -1.89
CA GLU A 111 3.43 16.95 -1.00
C GLU A 111 2.61 15.84 -0.33
N LEU A 112 2.40 14.72 -1.02
CA LEU A 112 1.60 13.60 -0.53
C LEU A 112 2.38 12.64 0.39
N MET A 113 3.70 12.61 0.32
CA MET A 113 4.51 11.70 1.13
C MET A 113 4.85 12.28 2.51
N ASN A 114 4.93 11.41 3.51
CA ASN A 114 5.39 11.76 4.85
C ASN A 114 6.94 11.68 5.01
N SER A 115 7.66 11.26 3.96
CA SER A 115 9.08 10.88 4.02
C SER A 115 10.04 11.85 3.30
N GLN A 116 9.60 13.10 3.10
CA GLN A 116 10.27 14.16 2.34
C GLN A 116 11.76 14.38 2.67
N VAL A 117 12.09 14.32 3.97
CA VAL A 117 13.44 14.61 4.50
C VAL A 117 14.24 13.35 4.85
N TYR A 118 13.72 12.17 4.50
CA TYR A 118 14.33 10.89 4.86
C TYR A 118 14.90 10.20 3.64
N TYR A 119 16.07 9.58 3.82
CA TYR A 119 16.61 8.61 2.85
C TYR A 119 15.67 7.41 2.74
N THR A 120 15.66 6.76 1.58
CA THR A 120 14.85 5.56 1.42
C THR A 120 15.35 4.46 2.36
N VAL A 121 14.42 3.81 3.03
CA VAL A 121 14.68 2.66 3.90
C VAL A 121 14.49 1.34 3.15
N TYR A 122 14.08 1.41 1.88
CA TYR A 122 13.67 0.25 1.11
C TYR A 122 14.86 -0.43 0.42
N PRO A 123 15.14 -1.71 0.72
CA PRO A 123 16.27 -2.43 0.14
C PRO A 123 16.20 -2.49 -1.39
N PRO A 124 17.36 -2.66 -2.08
CA PRO A 124 17.44 -2.71 -3.54
C PRO A 124 16.51 -3.72 -4.22
N VAL A 125 16.15 -4.81 -3.53
CA VAL A 125 15.23 -5.83 -4.07
C VAL A 125 13.83 -5.25 -4.32
N HIS A 126 13.36 -4.31 -3.50
CA HIS A 126 12.06 -3.66 -3.69
C HIS A 126 12.06 -2.63 -4.82
N GLN A 127 13.23 -2.06 -5.10
CA GLN A 127 13.39 -0.98 -6.08
C GLN A 127 12.97 -1.41 -7.50
N LEU A 128 13.07 -2.70 -7.83
CA LEU A 128 12.54 -3.23 -9.08
C LEU A 128 11.01 -3.09 -9.18
N CYS A 129 10.28 -3.38 -8.10
CA CYS A 129 8.83 -3.21 -8.08
C CYS A 129 8.43 -1.73 -8.19
N PHE A 130 9.21 -0.85 -7.55
CA PHE A 130 8.98 0.60 -7.58
C PHE A 130 9.24 1.18 -8.98
N TYR A 131 10.32 0.75 -9.62
CA TYR A 131 10.62 1.08 -11.01
C TYR A 131 9.48 0.69 -11.95
N LEU A 132 8.96 -0.54 -11.83
CA LEU A 132 7.84 -1.00 -12.64
C LEU A 132 6.55 -0.23 -12.36
N ALA A 133 6.32 0.13 -11.10
CA ALA A 133 5.16 0.94 -10.72
C ALA A 133 5.21 2.35 -11.29
N ALA A 134 6.40 2.94 -11.39
CA ALA A 134 6.63 4.26 -11.96
C ALA A 134 6.77 4.27 -13.50
N PHE A 135 6.59 3.14 -14.18
CA PHE A 135 6.76 3.06 -15.65
C PHE A 135 5.59 3.66 -16.45
N GLY A 136 4.46 3.94 -15.78
CA GLY A 136 3.22 4.40 -16.39
C GLY A 136 3.18 5.89 -16.74
N ASP A 137 2.02 6.35 -17.19
CA ASP A 137 1.80 7.76 -17.54
C ASP A 137 1.84 8.62 -16.26
N HIS A 138 2.75 9.60 -16.21
CA HIS A 138 3.10 10.45 -15.05
C HIS A 138 2.00 11.46 -14.65
N ASN A 139 0.73 11.11 -14.90
CA ASN A 139 -0.40 12.00 -14.75
C ASN A 139 -1.15 11.78 -13.43
N SER A 140 -0.97 10.63 -12.78
CA SER A 140 -1.73 10.29 -11.57
C SER A 140 -1.02 9.22 -10.70
N PRO A 141 -0.72 9.50 -9.41
CA PRO A 141 -0.14 8.53 -8.48
C PRO A 141 -1.02 7.28 -8.29
N GLU A 142 -2.32 7.37 -8.52
CA GLU A 142 -3.29 6.28 -8.36
C GLU A 142 -3.03 5.14 -9.34
N GLN A 143 -2.57 5.42 -10.56
CA GLN A 143 -2.23 4.38 -11.53
C GLN A 143 -1.01 3.59 -11.08
N SER A 144 0.05 4.27 -10.65
CA SER A 144 1.25 3.65 -10.12
C SER A 144 0.95 2.85 -8.84
N ALA A 145 0.06 3.37 -7.99
CA ALA A 145 -0.44 2.67 -6.81
C ALA A 145 -1.17 1.36 -7.15
N MET A 146 -1.84 1.27 -8.30
CA MET A 146 -2.46 0.03 -8.76
C MET A 146 -1.42 -1.01 -9.19
N VAL A 147 -0.29 -0.61 -9.78
CA VAL A 147 0.78 -1.54 -10.19
C VAL A 147 1.52 -2.14 -8.99
N LEU A 148 1.66 -1.37 -7.89
CA LEU A 148 2.25 -1.87 -6.64
C LEU A 148 1.41 -2.96 -5.96
N ARG A 149 0.18 -3.22 -6.44
CA ARG A 149 -0.69 -4.29 -5.93
C ARG A 149 -0.34 -5.62 -6.57
N VAL A 150 0.72 -6.24 -6.07
CA VAL A 150 1.05 -7.65 -6.33
C VAL A 150 1.18 -8.39 -5.01
#